data_AF-A0A846J3N5-F1
#
_entry.id   AF-A0A846J3N5-F1
#
_cell.length_a   1.000
_cell.length_b   1.000
_cell.length_c   1.000
_cell.angle_alpha   90.00
_cell.angle_beta   90.00
_cell.angle_gamma   90.00
#
_symmetry.space_group_name_H-M   'P 1'
#
loop_
_entity.id
_entity.type
_entity.pdbx_description
1 polymer ?
#
loop_
_entity_poly.entity_id
_entity_poly.type
_entity_poly.pdbx_seq_one_letter_code
_entity_poly.pdbx_strand_id
1 'polypeptide(L)'
;MNAYYLNPNDRGTVQLSNNNRSVTSVLTSWQGVRSTLPVNKTQKQKIYIEIYINSFNANNSIIALAKKDASLTNYNIGNSYWSDGNGYGEVWKIGDTIGILYDSTINNGTLEFYKNGISEGVRSTNLNNSELYLEILVFKGSKLQELIVNFGEKPFKYNKPNGYDKLNINSLFLIKQKSNYYTIKSEFYKNGQVVPINKLEGKETLTKTDFEAYGIDDLNLLTKPMDAQDVKGTDKGSLGNGKLFEILFSNDFLSIGEVK
;
A
#
# COMPACT_ATOMS: atom_id res chain seq x y z
N MET A 1 2.87 -0.73 -15.37
CA MET A 1 3.09 -0.53 -13.92
C MET A 1 3.22 -1.92 -13.32
N ASN A 2 4.37 -2.30 -12.76
CA ASN A 2 4.54 -3.65 -12.21
C ASN A 2 3.85 -3.71 -10.85
N ALA A 3 2.84 -4.55 -10.70
CA ALA A 3 2.09 -4.70 -9.45
C ALA A 3 2.76 -5.72 -8.53
N TYR A 4 2.72 -5.47 -7.22
CA TYR A 4 3.13 -6.43 -6.20
C TYR A 4 2.03 -7.48 -6.02
N TYR A 5 2.39 -8.75 -6.18
CA TYR A 5 1.54 -9.90 -5.88
C TYR A 5 2.39 -11.13 -5.62
N LEU A 6 1.79 -12.24 -5.16
CA LEU A 6 2.50 -13.51 -4.98
C LEU A 6 2.78 -14.12 -6.36
N ASN A 7 4.04 -14.37 -6.68
CA ASN A 7 4.47 -14.72 -8.03
C ASN A 7 4.10 -16.17 -8.40
N PRO A 8 3.20 -16.41 -9.37
CA PRO A 8 2.82 -17.77 -9.78
C PRO A 8 3.95 -18.57 -10.41
N ASN A 9 5.00 -17.90 -10.89
CA ASN A 9 6.17 -18.48 -11.52
C ASN A 9 7.37 -18.62 -10.57
N ASP A 10 7.27 -18.10 -9.34
CA ASP A 10 8.31 -18.21 -8.31
C ASP A 10 7.70 -18.70 -6.99
N ARG A 11 7.24 -19.95 -7.05
CA ARG A 11 6.58 -20.67 -5.97
C ARG A 11 6.97 -22.14 -5.98
N GLY A 12 6.92 -22.78 -4.83
CA GLY A 12 6.81 -24.23 -4.70
C GLY A 12 5.39 -24.70 -5.02
N THR A 13 4.99 -25.84 -4.45
CA THR A 13 3.70 -26.48 -4.76
C THR A 13 2.47 -25.75 -4.20
N VAL A 14 2.62 -24.60 -3.53
CA VAL A 14 1.49 -23.85 -2.94
C VAL A 14 0.41 -23.50 -3.96
N GLN A 15 -0.85 -23.47 -3.53
CA GLN A 15 -1.95 -22.93 -4.32
C GLN A 15 -2.04 -21.42 -4.11
N LEU A 16 -2.17 -20.66 -5.20
CA LEU A 16 -2.45 -19.23 -5.16
C LEU A 16 -3.92 -18.97 -5.54
N SER A 17 -4.56 -18.05 -4.84
CA SER A 17 -5.94 -17.62 -5.12
C SER A 17 -6.11 -16.13 -4.82
N ASN A 18 -7.34 -15.61 -4.93
CA ASN A 18 -7.66 -14.20 -4.67
C ASN A 18 -6.76 -13.24 -5.47
N ASN A 19 -6.68 -13.46 -6.80
CA ASN A 19 -5.77 -12.73 -7.69
C ASN A 19 -4.31 -12.75 -7.22
N ASN A 20 -3.84 -13.93 -6.79
CA ASN A 20 -2.50 -14.14 -6.24
C ASN A 20 -2.20 -13.31 -4.98
N ARG A 21 -3.19 -13.22 -4.08
CA ARG A 21 -3.04 -12.61 -2.75
C ARG A 21 -3.21 -13.61 -1.61
N SER A 22 -3.81 -14.76 -1.88
CA SER A 22 -3.86 -15.85 -0.91
C SER A 22 -2.88 -16.93 -1.32
N VAL A 23 -2.13 -17.43 -0.34
CA VAL A 23 -1.30 -18.64 -0.46
C VAL A 23 -1.89 -19.72 0.43
N THR A 24 -2.11 -20.89 -0.14
CA THR A 24 -2.64 -22.06 0.58
C THR A 24 -1.68 -23.24 0.49
N SER A 25 -1.36 -23.86 1.62
CA SER A 25 -0.54 -25.07 1.65
C SER A 25 -1.30 -26.28 1.09
N VAL A 26 -0.61 -27.12 0.32
CA VAL A 26 -1.24 -28.33 -0.27
C VAL A 26 -0.56 -29.65 0.10
N LEU A 27 0.70 -29.62 0.50
CA LEU A 27 1.51 -30.80 0.88
C LEU A 27 1.94 -30.73 2.34
N THR A 28 2.12 -31.89 2.95
CA THR A 28 2.76 -32.09 4.26
C THR A 28 4.28 -31.93 4.16
N SER A 29 4.72 -30.84 3.55
CA SER A 29 6.10 -30.42 3.36
C SER A 29 6.14 -28.90 3.24
N TRP A 30 7.26 -28.30 3.62
CA TRP A 30 7.48 -26.87 3.45
C TRP A 30 7.43 -26.49 1.98
N GLN A 31 6.73 -25.41 1.71
CA GLN A 31 6.46 -24.88 0.38
C GLN A 31 6.22 -23.39 0.51
N GLY A 32 6.71 -22.62 -0.44
CA GLY A 32 6.61 -21.17 -0.36
C GLY A 32 6.33 -20.50 -1.66
N VAL A 33 6.23 -19.19 -1.59
CA VAL A 33 6.07 -18.28 -2.72
C VAL A 33 6.74 -16.97 -2.39
N ARG A 34 7.29 -16.32 -3.41
CA ARG A 34 7.81 -14.96 -3.29
C ARG A 34 6.92 -13.93 -3.96
N SER A 35 7.06 -12.67 -3.55
CA SER A 35 6.48 -11.55 -4.29
C SER A 35 7.07 -11.43 -5.70
N THR A 36 6.35 -10.78 -6.61
CA THR A 36 6.82 -10.49 -7.98
C THR A 36 8.00 -9.54 -8.05
N LEU A 37 8.10 -8.63 -7.08
CA LEU A 37 9.10 -7.57 -7.03
C LEU A 37 9.75 -7.53 -5.64
N PRO A 38 10.98 -7.05 -5.53
CA PRO A 38 11.62 -6.81 -4.26
C PRO A 38 10.90 -5.68 -3.50
N VAL A 39 10.71 -5.85 -2.20
CA VAL A 39 10.05 -4.88 -1.31
C VAL A 39 10.97 -3.72 -0.94
N ASN A 40 12.29 -3.89 -1.07
CA ASN A 40 13.28 -2.91 -0.67
C ASN A 40 14.01 -2.21 -1.83
N LYS A 41 13.66 -2.52 -3.08
CA LYS A 41 14.13 -1.77 -4.27
C LYS A 41 12.96 -1.05 -4.90
N THR A 42 12.47 -0.04 -4.17
CA THR A 42 11.40 0.84 -4.59
C THR A 42 11.85 2.29 -4.45
N GLN A 43 11.12 3.25 -5.01
CA GLN A 43 11.37 4.67 -4.77
C GLN A 43 10.98 5.12 -3.35
N LYS A 44 10.24 4.27 -2.62
CA LYS A 44 9.79 4.51 -1.24
C LYS A 44 10.86 3.99 -0.29
N GLN A 45 11.15 4.78 0.73
CA GLN A 45 12.19 4.49 1.73
C GLN A 45 11.64 3.70 2.93
N LYS A 46 10.33 3.79 3.18
CA LYS A 46 9.64 3.10 4.27
C LYS A 46 8.44 2.37 3.71
N ILE A 47 8.34 1.07 3.95
CA ILE A 47 7.33 0.20 3.33
C ILE A 47 6.55 -0.57 4.38
N TYR A 48 5.24 -0.65 4.20
CA TYR A 48 4.32 -1.45 5.01
C TYR A 48 3.50 -2.43 4.17
N ILE A 49 3.41 -3.67 4.65
CA ILE A 49 2.62 -4.77 4.09
C ILE A 49 1.86 -5.42 5.24
N GLU A 50 0.64 -5.91 5.01
CA GLU A 50 -0.08 -6.75 5.96
C GLU A 50 -0.27 -8.17 5.42
N ILE A 51 -0.22 -9.15 6.32
CA ILE A 51 -0.61 -10.53 6.05
C ILE A 51 -1.64 -10.96 7.08
N TYR A 52 -2.83 -11.33 6.61
CA TYR A 52 -3.91 -11.87 7.43
C TYR A 52 -3.82 -13.39 7.53
N ILE A 53 -3.94 -13.92 8.74
CA ILE A 53 -3.91 -15.36 9.03
C ILE A 53 -5.33 -15.91 8.96
N ASN A 54 -5.73 -16.47 7.82
CA ASN A 54 -7.10 -16.94 7.58
C ASN A 54 -7.35 -18.35 8.14
N SER A 55 -6.42 -19.27 7.88
CA SER A 55 -6.43 -20.60 8.49
C SER A 55 -5.00 -21.02 8.74
N PHE A 56 -4.71 -21.58 9.90
CA PHE A 56 -3.36 -22.08 10.16
C PHE A 56 -3.39 -23.09 11.32
N ASN A 57 -2.29 -23.82 11.47
CA ASN A 57 -1.96 -24.64 12.62
C ASN A 57 -0.68 -24.05 13.22
N ALA A 58 -0.56 -24.03 14.54
CA ALA A 58 0.64 -23.54 15.20
C ALA A 58 1.90 -24.22 14.60
N ASN A 59 2.96 -23.42 14.41
CA ASN A 59 4.30 -23.85 14.00
C ASN A 59 4.46 -24.25 12.52
N ASN A 60 3.56 -23.85 11.63
CA ASN A 60 3.56 -24.32 10.23
C ASN A 60 3.53 -23.19 9.18
N SER A 61 3.92 -21.97 9.56
CA SER A 61 4.06 -20.85 8.64
C SER A 61 5.17 -19.90 9.06
N ILE A 62 5.81 -19.28 8.06
CA ILE A 62 6.89 -18.32 8.21
C ILE A 62 6.66 -17.18 7.22
N ILE A 63 6.82 -15.95 7.69
CA ILE A 63 6.84 -14.74 6.86
C ILE A 63 8.25 -14.17 6.93
N ALA A 64 8.86 -13.88 5.79
CA ALA A 64 10.23 -13.40 5.73
C ALA A 64 10.45 -12.38 4.61
N LEU A 65 11.54 -11.62 4.72
CA LEU A 65 12.14 -10.90 3.60
C LEU A 65 13.42 -11.62 3.14
N ALA A 66 13.35 -12.21 1.95
CA ALA A 66 14.36 -13.15 1.45
C ALA A 66 14.97 -12.72 0.13
N LYS A 67 16.19 -13.17 -0.16
CA LYS A 67 16.79 -13.01 -1.48
C LYS A 67 16.10 -13.91 -2.51
N LYS A 68 16.28 -13.59 -3.80
CA LYS A 68 15.68 -14.34 -4.93
C LYS A 68 16.23 -15.76 -5.11
N ASP A 69 17.36 -16.09 -4.50
CA ASP A 69 17.96 -17.42 -4.50
C ASP A 69 17.65 -18.23 -3.22
N ALA A 70 16.93 -17.64 -2.25
CA ALA A 70 16.46 -18.35 -1.08
C ALA A 70 15.55 -19.54 -1.47
N SER A 71 15.63 -20.62 -0.69
CA SER A 71 14.89 -21.85 -0.96
C SER A 71 13.44 -21.73 -0.50
N LEU A 72 12.51 -21.99 -1.42
CA LEU A 72 11.06 -22.02 -1.16
C LEU A 72 10.59 -23.28 -0.42
N THR A 73 11.49 -24.13 0.06
CA THR A 73 11.19 -25.37 0.78
C THR A 73 12.02 -25.55 2.04
N ASN A 74 13.01 -24.69 2.29
CA ASN A 74 13.84 -24.73 3.49
C ASN A 74 13.29 -23.72 4.51
N TYR A 75 12.86 -24.22 5.66
CA TYR A 75 12.34 -23.38 6.73
C TYR A 75 13.42 -22.57 7.46
N ASN A 76 14.70 -22.87 7.27
CA ASN A 76 15.81 -22.14 7.88
C ASN A 76 16.08 -20.83 7.11
N ILE A 77 15.12 -19.92 7.18
CA ILE A 77 15.16 -18.62 6.52
C ILE A 77 15.46 -17.51 7.53
N GLY A 78 16.44 -16.66 7.22
CA GLY A 78 16.74 -15.45 7.99
C GLY A 78 15.70 -14.35 7.79
N ASN A 79 15.78 -13.26 8.57
CA ASN A 79 14.86 -12.11 8.47
C ASN A 79 13.37 -12.52 8.53
N SER A 80 13.06 -13.49 9.40
CA SER A 80 11.79 -14.19 9.43
C SER A 80 11.07 -14.01 10.76
N TYR A 81 9.73 -14.04 10.70
CA TYR A 81 8.84 -14.19 11.82
C TYR A 81 8.10 -15.52 11.67
N TRP A 82 8.21 -16.36 12.69
CA TRP A 82 7.62 -17.68 12.72
C TRP A 82 6.26 -17.65 13.39
N SER A 83 5.35 -18.51 12.91
CA SER A 83 4.02 -18.65 13.51
C SER A 83 4.02 -19.09 14.98
N ASP A 84 5.11 -19.67 15.47
CA ASP A 84 5.33 -20.05 16.86
C ASP A 84 6.21 -19.05 17.64
N GLY A 85 6.51 -17.89 17.04
CA GLY A 85 7.43 -16.88 17.55
C GLY A 85 8.90 -17.24 17.36
N ASN A 86 9.31 -18.49 17.58
CA ASN A 86 10.70 -18.95 17.50
C ASN A 86 11.73 -17.94 18.09
N GLY A 87 11.48 -17.51 19.33
CA GLY A 87 12.33 -16.55 20.04
C GLY A 87 12.23 -15.09 19.56
N TYR A 88 11.29 -14.77 18.68
CA TYR A 88 11.02 -13.41 18.22
C TYR A 88 9.52 -13.17 18.01
N GLY A 89 8.97 -12.26 18.82
CA GLY A 89 7.56 -11.92 18.81
C GLY A 89 6.64 -13.01 19.36
N GLU A 90 5.35 -12.69 19.43
CA GLU A 90 4.32 -13.60 19.93
C GLU A 90 3.90 -14.70 18.95
N VAL A 91 3.39 -15.82 19.49
CA VAL A 91 2.74 -16.88 18.70
C VAL A 91 1.52 -16.32 17.96
N TRP A 92 1.37 -16.65 16.67
CA TRP A 92 0.23 -16.22 15.85
C TRP A 92 -1.04 -17.00 16.18
N LYS A 93 -2.19 -16.46 15.80
CA LYS A 93 -3.52 -17.07 15.89
C LYS A 93 -4.31 -16.79 14.62
N ILE A 94 -5.33 -17.62 14.36
CA ILE A 94 -6.30 -17.35 13.29
C ILE A 94 -6.97 -16.01 13.59
N GLY A 95 -7.07 -15.15 12.58
CA GLY A 95 -7.61 -13.81 12.73
C GLY A 95 -6.58 -12.71 12.99
N ASP A 96 -5.34 -13.10 13.33
CA ASP A 96 -4.25 -12.14 13.49
C ASP A 96 -3.85 -11.52 12.15
N THR A 97 -3.25 -10.33 12.22
CA THR A 97 -2.64 -9.65 11.07
C THR A 97 -1.21 -9.29 11.40
N ILE A 98 -0.30 -9.78 10.57
CA ILE A 98 1.12 -9.53 10.69
C ILE A 98 1.48 -8.36 9.77
N GLY A 99 1.90 -7.25 10.35
CA GLY A 99 2.48 -6.12 9.64
C GLY A 99 3.97 -6.35 9.39
N ILE A 100 4.46 -5.97 8.23
CA ILE A 100 5.86 -6.06 7.84
C ILE A 100 6.33 -4.65 7.53
N LEU A 101 7.32 -4.17 8.28
CA LEU A 101 7.91 -2.86 8.15
C LEU A 101 9.33 -2.99 7.64
N TYR A 102 9.61 -2.30 6.54
CA TYR A 102 10.97 -2.12 6.04
C TYR A 102 11.30 -0.63 6.02
N ASP A 103 12.41 -0.22 6.63
CA ASP A 103 12.90 1.16 6.61
C ASP A 103 14.36 1.18 6.11
N SER A 104 14.57 1.67 4.88
CA SER A 104 15.90 1.76 4.27
C SER A 104 16.80 2.80 4.93
N THR A 105 16.24 3.70 5.74
CA THR A 105 16.93 4.89 6.26
C THR A 105 17.62 4.64 7.60
N ILE A 106 17.24 3.59 8.32
CA ILE A 106 17.75 3.27 9.66
C ILE A 106 18.70 2.08 9.56
N ASN A 107 19.87 2.14 10.23
CA ASN A 107 20.82 1.02 10.38
C ASN A 107 21.09 0.24 9.07
N ASN A 108 21.22 0.97 7.96
CA ASN A 108 21.40 0.41 6.62
C ASN A 108 20.30 -0.62 6.22
N GLY A 109 19.05 -0.34 6.59
CA GLY A 109 17.87 -1.15 6.27
C GLY A 109 17.42 -1.99 7.47
N THR A 110 16.30 -1.61 8.11
CA THR A 110 15.68 -2.39 9.20
C THR A 110 14.45 -3.15 8.74
N LEU A 111 14.26 -4.33 9.31
CA LEU A 111 13.03 -5.11 9.25
C LEU A 111 12.44 -5.24 10.65
N GLU A 112 11.16 -4.94 10.77
CA GLU A 112 10.37 -5.07 11.98
C GLU A 112 9.01 -5.67 11.65
N PHE A 113 8.52 -6.54 12.52
CA PHE A 113 7.21 -7.12 12.41
C PHE A 113 6.26 -6.53 13.45
N TYR A 114 5.01 -6.39 13.06
CA TYR A 114 3.93 -6.00 13.93
C TYR A 114 2.93 -7.15 13.99
N LYS A 115 2.29 -7.35 15.13
CA LYS A 115 1.13 -8.22 15.25
C LYS A 115 -0.04 -7.40 15.74
N ASN A 116 -1.13 -7.41 14.98
CA ASN A 116 -2.35 -6.67 15.30
C ASN A 116 -2.11 -5.19 15.61
N GLY A 117 -1.18 -4.55 14.89
CA GLY A 117 -0.81 -3.15 15.07
C GLY A 117 0.20 -2.86 16.19
N ILE A 118 0.66 -3.88 16.93
CA ILE A 118 1.68 -3.74 17.98
C ILE A 118 3.04 -4.22 17.46
N SER A 119 4.09 -3.45 17.70
CA SER A 119 5.48 -3.81 17.35
C SER A 119 5.96 -5.05 18.12
N GLU A 120 6.64 -5.96 17.42
CA GLU A 120 7.37 -7.10 17.98
C GLU A 120 8.89 -6.81 18.13
N GLY A 121 9.28 -5.55 17.94
CA GLY A 121 10.67 -5.07 17.95
C GLY A 121 11.42 -5.32 16.63
N VAL A 122 12.57 -4.67 16.45
CA VAL A 122 13.39 -4.81 15.24
C VAL A 122 13.94 -6.24 15.13
N ARG A 123 13.63 -6.94 14.04
CA ARG A 123 14.10 -8.30 13.76
C ARG A 123 15.50 -8.31 13.18
N SER A 124 15.79 -7.41 12.25
CA SER A 124 17.03 -7.45 11.47
C SER A 124 17.43 -6.06 10.99
N THR A 125 18.72 -5.87 10.76
CA THR A 125 19.34 -4.63 10.27
C THR A 125 20.30 -4.93 9.12
N ASN A 126 20.89 -3.91 8.49
CA ASN A 126 21.85 -4.05 7.38
C ASN A 126 21.29 -4.73 6.12
N LEU A 127 20.01 -4.51 5.83
CA LEU A 127 19.27 -5.18 4.76
C LEU A 127 19.32 -4.49 3.38
N ASN A 128 19.87 -3.28 3.27
CA ASN A 128 19.96 -2.55 2.00
C ASN A 128 20.88 -3.21 0.95
N ASN A 129 21.75 -4.12 1.38
CA ASN A 129 22.84 -4.69 0.59
C ASN A 129 22.38 -5.75 -0.44
N SER A 130 21.10 -6.12 -0.46
CA SER A 130 20.55 -7.09 -1.41
C SER A 130 19.10 -6.76 -1.77
N GLU A 131 18.62 -7.30 -2.88
CA GLU A 131 17.19 -7.30 -3.15
C GLU A 131 16.48 -8.32 -2.25
N LEU A 132 15.41 -7.86 -1.59
CA LEU A 132 14.61 -8.67 -0.69
C LEU A 132 13.17 -8.74 -1.19
N TYR A 133 12.64 -9.93 -1.33
CA TYR A 133 11.29 -10.24 -1.73
C TYR A 133 10.52 -10.69 -0.50
N LEU A 134 9.21 -10.41 -0.46
CA LEU A 134 8.36 -11.05 0.54
C LEU A 134 8.34 -12.54 0.21
N GLU A 135 8.73 -13.37 1.17
CA GLU A 135 8.62 -14.82 1.08
C GLU A 135 7.67 -15.32 2.16
N ILE A 136 6.73 -16.17 1.76
CA ILE A 136 5.81 -16.86 2.67
C ILE A 136 6.04 -18.35 2.50
N LEU A 137 6.45 -19.01 3.58
CA LEU A 137 6.53 -20.46 3.67
C LEU A 137 5.35 -20.98 4.49
N VAL A 138 4.72 -22.04 3.99
CA VAL A 138 3.62 -22.72 4.65
C VAL A 138 3.86 -24.24 4.64
N PHE A 139 3.30 -24.94 5.62
CA PHE A 139 3.35 -26.40 5.73
C PHE A 139 1.94 -26.93 6.02
N LYS A 140 1.42 -27.89 5.24
CA LYS A 140 0.12 -28.49 5.54
C LYS A 140 0.25 -29.50 6.67
N GLY A 141 -0.20 -29.13 7.87
CA GLY A 141 -0.37 -30.08 8.98
C GLY A 141 -1.73 -30.79 8.93
N SER A 142 -2.39 -30.91 10.08
CA SER A 142 -3.77 -31.40 10.18
C SER A 142 -4.80 -30.45 9.55
N LYS A 143 -4.44 -29.18 9.34
CA LYS A 143 -5.24 -28.16 8.66
C LYS A 143 -4.43 -27.49 7.55
N LEU A 144 -5.13 -27.08 6.50
CA LEU A 144 -4.57 -26.20 5.46
C LEU A 144 -4.15 -24.87 6.09
N GLN A 145 -3.01 -24.36 5.66
CA GLN A 145 -2.55 -23.01 6.01
C GLN A 145 -2.98 -22.08 4.89
N GLU A 146 -3.66 -20.99 5.21
CA GLU A 146 -4.03 -19.94 4.29
C GLU A 146 -3.66 -18.58 4.87
N LEU A 147 -2.76 -17.90 4.18
CA LEU A 147 -2.30 -16.55 4.51
C LEU A 147 -2.66 -15.62 3.36
N ILE A 148 -3.18 -14.44 3.69
CA ILE A 148 -3.67 -13.45 2.70
C ILE A 148 -2.84 -12.18 2.81
N VAL A 149 -2.07 -11.86 1.78
CA VAL A 149 -1.26 -10.64 1.72
C VAL A 149 -2.07 -9.45 1.20
N ASN A 150 -1.83 -8.29 1.79
CA ASN A 150 -2.26 -6.98 1.31
C ASN A 150 -1.02 -6.09 1.13
N PHE A 151 -0.65 -5.81 -0.12
CA PHE A 151 0.47 -4.91 -0.44
C PHE A 151 0.05 -3.43 -0.47
N GLY A 152 -1.20 -3.10 -0.19
CA GLY A 152 -1.74 -1.73 -0.27
C GLY A 152 -2.93 -1.54 -1.18
N GLU A 153 -3.32 -2.57 -1.93
CA GLU A 153 -4.51 -2.55 -2.78
C GLU A 153 -5.83 -2.55 -1.99
N LYS A 154 -5.80 -2.85 -0.69
CA LYS A 154 -6.94 -2.66 0.21
C LYS A 154 -6.49 -1.78 1.38
N PRO A 155 -7.42 -1.05 2.02
CA PRO A 155 -7.11 -0.42 3.30
C PRO A 155 -6.49 -1.44 4.26
N PHE A 156 -5.41 -1.04 4.94
CA PHE A 156 -4.81 -1.85 5.98
C PHE A 156 -5.80 -1.97 7.16
N LYS A 157 -5.85 -3.13 7.79
CA LYS A 157 -6.71 -3.38 8.96
C LYS A 157 -6.22 -2.56 10.16
N TYR A 158 -4.92 -2.45 10.32
CA TYR A 158 -4.29 -1.63 11.35
C TYR A 158 -3.64 -0.40 10.73
N ASN A 159 -3.66 0.70 11.48
CA ASN A 159 -2.97 1.91 11.05
C ASN A 159 -1.47 1.64 10.95
N LYS A 160 -0.93 1.75 9.74
CA LYS A 160 0.52 1.72 9.53
C LYS A 160 1.18 2.87 10.29
N PRO A 161 2.42 2.71 10.79
CA PRO A 161 3.13 3.83 11.41
C PRO A 161 3.36 5.01 10.47
N ASN A 162 3.53 6.19 11.06
CA ASN A 162 3.70 7.43 10.32
C ASN A 162 4.93 7.37 9.39
N GLY A 163 4.77 7.87 8.17
CA GLY A 163 5.83 7.90 7.17
C GLY A 163 6.09 6.59 6.43
N TYR A 164 5.42 5.49 6.76
CA TYR A 164 5.50 4.25 5.98
C TYR A 164 4.56 4.28 4.78
N ASP A 165 4.97 3.75 3.64
CA ASP A 165 4.17 3.71 2.42
C ASP A 165 3.65 2.31 2.11
N LYS A 166 2.46 2.25 1.51
CA LYS A 166 1.95 1.02 0.90
C LYS A 166 2.69 0.74 -0.41
N LEU A 167 2.87 -0.51 -0.82
CA LEU A 167 3.58 -0.85 -2.06
C LEU A 167 2.71 -0.68 -3.30
N ASN A 168 1.55 -1.32 -3.30
CA ASN A 168 0.55 -1.15 -4.34
C ASN A 168 -0.26 0.12 -4.09
N ILE A 169 -0.44 0.88 -5.17
CA ILE A 169 -1.54 1.82 -5.27
C ILE A 169 -2.58 1.14 -6.17
N ASN A 170 -3.81 1.02 -5.69
CA ASN A 170 -4.90 0.92 -6.64
C ASN A 170 -5.00 2.28 -7.33
N SER A 171 -4.36 2.39 -8.49
CA SER A 171 -4.72 3.43 -9.45
C SER A 171 -6.08 3.08 -9.99
N LEU A 172 -7.11 3.31 -9.19
CA LEU A 172 -8.43 3.52 -9.73
C LEU A 172 -8.35 4.80 -10.56
N PHE A 173 -9.08 4.84 -11.67
CA PHE A 173 -9.12 6.01 -12.54
C PHE A 173 -10.57 6.43 -12.68
N LEU A 174 -10.81 7.73 -12.48
CA LEU A 174 -12.06 8.37 -12.87
C LEU A 174 -11.82 9.06 -14.20
N ILE A 175 -12.48 8.59 -15.26
CA ILE A 175 -12.28 9.04 -16.63
C ILE A 175 -13.48 9.90 -17.03
N LYS A 176 -13.25 11.16 -17.44
CA LYS A 176 -14.30 12.02 -18.00
C LYS A 176 -14.30 11.91 -19.52
N GLN A 177 -15.46 11.65 -20.11
CA GLN A 177 -15.67 11.74 -21.55
C GLN A 177 -16.99 12.48 -21.82
N LYS A 178 -16.90 13.66 -22.44
CA LYS A 178 -18.03 14.59 -22.59
C LYS A 178 -18.64 14.92 -21.21
N SER A 179 -19.96 14.74 -21.05
CA SER A 179 -20.70 14.95 -19.80
C SER A 179 -20.65 13.76 -18.83
N ASN A 180 -20.06 12.64 -19.24
CA ASN A 180 -20.09 11.39 -18.51
C ASN A 180 -18.77 11.09 -17.81
N TYR A 181 -18.88 10.37 -16.69
CA TYR A 181 -17.76 9.86 -15.92
C TYR A 181 -17.78 8.34 -15.91
N TYR A 182 -16.61 7.73 -15.92
CA TYR A 182 -16.41 6.29 -15.97
C TYR A 182 -15.35 5.87 -14.96
N THR A 183 -15.46 4.64 -14.48
CA THR A 183 -14.45 4.05 -13.59
C THR A 183 -14.09 2.65 -14.06
N ILE A 184 -12.91 2.19 -13.68
CA ILE A 184 -12.45 0.83 -13.92
C ILE A 184 -12.91 -0.15 -12.82
N LYS A 185 -13.73 0.29 -11.87
CA LYS A 185 -14.32 -0.59 -10.85
C LYS A 185 -15.28 -1.61 -11.48
N SER A 186 -15.22 -2.87 -11.04
CA SER A 186 -15.93 -4.00 -11.65
C SER A 186 -17.45 -3.84 -11.67
N GLU A 187 -18.04 -3.17 -10.69
CA GLU A 187 -19.49 -2.93 -10.60
C GLU A 187 -20.02 -1.98 -11.68
N PHE A 188 -19.13 -1.28 -12.40
CA PHE A 188 -19.46 -0.44 -13.54
C PHE A 188 -19.21 -1.14 -14.89
N TYR A 189 -19.13 -2.47 -14.91
CA TYR A 189 -19.11 -3.26 -16.14
C TYR A 189 -20.43 -4.01 -16.31
N LYS A 190 -21.03 -3.91 -17.50
CA LYS A 190 -22.18 -4.71 -17.92
C LYS A 190 -21.84 -5.41 -19.23
N ASN A 191 -21.94 -6.74 -19.25
CA ASN A 191 -21.61 -7.56 -20.43
C ASN A 191 -20.21 -7.25 -21.01
N GLY A 192 -19.22 -7.02 -20.14
CA GLY A 192 -17.85 -6.68 -20.53
C GLY A 192 -17.63 -5.24 -21.01
N GLN A 193 -18.67 -4.39 -21.01
CA GLN A 193 -18.57 -2.98 -21.39
C GLN A 193 -18.68 -2.08 -20.16
N VAL A 194 -17.83 -1.04 -20.11
CA VAL A 194 -17.91 0.01 -19.08
C VAL A 194 -19.19 0.82 -19.26
N VAL A 195 -19.89 1.07 -18.16
CA VAL A 195 -21.08 1.93 -18.11
C VAL A 195 -20.79 3.26 -17.40
N PRO A 196 -21.49 4.35 -17.78
CA PRO A 196 -21.35 5.64 -17.12
C PRO A 196 -21.74 5.60 -15.64
N ILE A 197 -21.12 6.48 -14.85
CA ILE A 197 -21.48 6.73 -13.45
C ILE A 197 -22.59 7.79 -13.42
N ASN A 198 -23.85 7.36 -13.49
CA ASN A 198 -25.01 8.27 -13.54
C ASN A 198 -25.04 9.30 -12.39
N LYS A 199 -24.50 8.95 -11.21
CA LYS A 199 -24.42 9.88 -10.05
C LYS A 199 -23.51 11.09 -10.29
N LEU A 200 -22.64 11.04 -11.30
CA LEU A 200 -21.72 12.11 -11.66
C LEU A 200 -22.10 12.79 -12.98
N GLU A 201 -23.15 12.34 -13.67
CA GLU A 201 -23.54 12.89 -14.96
C GLU A 201 -23.79 14.40 -14.89
N GLY A 202 -23.15 15.15 -15.79
CA GLY A 202 -23.29 16.61 -15.85
C GLY A 202 -22.60 17.38 -14.72
N LYS A 203 -21.97 16.73 -13.75
CA LYS A 203 -21.16 17.45 -12.74
C LYS A 203 -19.98 18.15 -13.43
N GLU A 204 -19.82 19.44 -13.18
CA GLU A 204 -18.65 20.20 -13.66
C GLU A 204 -17.45 20.03 -12.73
N THR A 205 -17.70 20.04 -11.42
CA THR A 205 -16.68 19.90 -10.37
C THR A 205 -16.95 18.65 -9.53
N LEU A 206 -15.91 17.86 -9.29
CA LEU A 206 -15.97 16.67 -8.44
C LEU A 206 -15.46 16.99 -7.04
N THR A 207 -16.11 16.40 -6.04
CA THR A 207 -15.69 16.50 -4.64
C THR A 207 -14.65 15.44 -4.30
N LYS A 208 -13.96 15.61 -3.17
CA LYS A 208 -13.09 14.56 -2.60
C LYS A 208 -13.83 13.22 -2.48
N THR A 209 -15.07 13.25 -2.00
CA THR A 209 -15.92 12.05 -1.88
C THR A 209 -16.23 11.41 -3.23
N ASP A 210 -16.41 12.18 -4.30
CA ASP A 210 -16.61 11.62 -5.65
C ASP A 210 -15.36 10.88 -6.13
N PHE A 211 -14.18 11.47 -5.92
CA PHE A 211 -12.91 10.80 -6.22
C PHE A 211 -12.72 9.55 -5.37
N GLU A 212 -12.98 9.60 -4.06
CA GLU A 212 -12.84 8.42 -3.19
C GLU A 212 -13.83 7.30 -3.52
N ALA A 213 -15.07 7.67 -3.86
CA ALA A 213 -16.10 6.72 -4.20
C ALA A 213 -15.88 6.04 -5.55
N TYR A 214 -15.32 6.70 -6.55
CA TYR A 214 -15.28 6.19 -7.93
C TYR A 214 -13.90 6.20 -8.59
N GLY A 215 -12.94 6.92 -8.01
CA GLY A 215 -11.72 7.36 -8.68
C GLY A 215 -10.43 6.90 -8.02
N ILE A 216 -10.13 7.23 -6.77
CA ILE A 216 -8.88 6.88 -6.09
C ILE A 216 -9.15 6.72 -4.60
N ASP A 217 -8.59 5.71 -3.93
CA ASP A 217 -8.93 5.43 -2.52
C ASP A 217 -8.61 6.58 -1.55
N ASP A 218 -7.59 7.39 -1.85
CA ASP A 218 -7.22 8.56 -1.07
C ASP A 218 -6.68 9.65 -2.01
N LEU A 219 -7.47 10.72 -2.19
CA LEU A 219 -7.11 11.83 -3.06
C LEU A 219 -5.87 12.59 -2.55
N ASN A 220 -5.59 12.54 -1.24
CA ASN A 220 -4.43 13.20 -0.64
C ASN A 220 -3.10 12.61 -1.16
N LEU A 221 -3.12 11.44 -1.80
CA LEU A 221 -1.94 10.87 -2.48
C LEU A 221 -1.52 11.66 -3.73
N LEU A 222 -2.45 12.40 -4.33
CA LEU A 222 -2.21 13.22 -5.53
C LEU A 222 -2.26 14.71 -5.25
N THR A 223 -2.86 15.12 -4.13
CA THR A 223 -3.08 16.53 -3.79
C THR A 223 -2.44 16.86 -2.45
N LYS A 224 -1.64 17.92 -2.40
CA LYS A 224 -1.27 18.56 -1.13
C LYS A 224 -2.34 19.59 -0.77
N PRO A 225 -2.77 19.68 0.50
CA PRO A 225 -3.50 20.85 0.97
C PRO A 225 -2.65 22.09 0.70
N MET A 226 -3.26 23.10 0.07
CA MET A 226 -2.68 24.44 0.00
C MET A 226 -3.49 25.32 0.94
N ASP A 227 -2.79 25.99 1.85
CA ASP A 227 -3.42 27.02 2.66
C ASP A 227 -3.83 28.17 1.73
N ALA A 228 -5.12 28.48 1.74
CA ALA A 228 -5.62 29.69 1.11
C ALA A 228 -5.49 30.82 2.14
N GLN A 229 -4.90 31.95 1.73
CA GLN A 229 -4.97 33.18 2.52
C GLN A 229 -6.15 34.02 2.04
N ASP A 230 -7.03 34.37 2.97
CA ASP A 230 -8.06 35.37 2.73
C ASP A 230 -7.41 36.76 2.71
N VAL A 231 -7.18 37.33 1.53
CA VAL A 231 -6.66 38.69 1.40
C VAL A 231 -7.81 39.67 1.32
N LYS A 232 -7.97 40.49 2.37
CA LYS A 232 -8.98 41.56 2.38
C LYS A 232 -8.44 42.79 1.65
N GLY A 233 -9.10 43.18 0.56
CA GLY A 233 -8.85 44.45 -0.09
C GLY A 233 -9.42 45.63 0.72
N THR A 234 -8.68 46.73 0.76
CA THR A 234 -9.14 48.00 1.32
C THR A 234 -9.70 48.87 0.20
N ASP A 235 -10.95 49.33 0.29
CA ASP A 235 -11.50 50.34 -0.64
C ASP A 235 -10.76 51.67 -0.42
N LYS A 236 -10.11 52.19 -1.46
CA LYS A 236 -9.37 53.46 -1.44
C LYS A 236 -10.11 54.59 -2.16
N GLY A 237 -11.35 54.36 -2.57
CA GLY A 237 -12.23 55.35 -3.19
C GLY A 237 -12.47 55.11 -4.68
N SER A 238 -12.75 56.18 -5.42
CA SER A 238 -13.08 56.12 -6.84
C SER A 238 -11.86 56.41 -7.71
N LEU A 239 -11.72 55.67 -8.82
CA LEU A 239 -10.73 55.91 -9.86
C LEU A 239 -11.44 56.26 -11.16
N GLY A 240 -11.73 57.54 -11.37
CA GLY A 240 -12.60 58.01 -12.45
C GLY A 240 -14.00 57.39 -12.32
N ASN A 241 -14.44 56.66 -13.35
CA ASN A 241 -15.72 55.94 -13.35
C ASN A 241 -15.66 54.57 -12.63
N GLY A 242 -14.50 54.17 -12.09
CA GLY A 242 -14.29 52.90 -11.40
C GLY A 242 -14.06 53.04 -9.89
N LYS A 243 -13.78 51.91 -9.23
CA LYS A 243 -13.40 51.82 -7.82
C LYS A 243 -11.93 51.40 -7.70
N LEU A 244 -11.23 51.98 -6.72
CA LEU A 244 -9.85 51.66 -6.38
C LEU A 244 -9.83 50.79 -5.14
N PHE A 245 -9.20 49.62 -5.24
CA PHE A 245 -8.92 48.76 -4.10
C PHE A 245 -7.41 48.57 -3.96
N GLU A 246 -6.94 48.54 -2.71
CA GLU A 246 -5.57 48.19 -2.37
C GLU A 246 -5.57 46.84 -1.66
N ILE A 247 -4.75 45.93 -2.17
CA ILE A 247 -4.58 44.57 -1.63
C ILE A 247 -3.14 44.49 -1.14
N LEU A 248 -2.96 44.29 0.17
CA LEU A 248 -1.64 44.07 0.74
C LEU A 248 -1.28 42.60 0.55
N PHE A 249 -0.32 42.34 -0.34
CA PHE A 249 0.25 41.00 -0.50
C PHE A 249 1.28 40.74 0.61
N SER A 250 1.30 39.52 1.16
CA SER A 250 2.44 39.07 1.96
C SER A 250 3.70 38.96 1.09
N ASN A 251 4.88 38.85 1.72
CA ASN A 251 6.18 38.69 1.04
C ASN A 251 6.30 37.38 0.20
N ASP A 252 5.21 36.63 0.04
CA ASP A 252 5.16 35.34 -0.65
C ASP A 252 4.96 35.48 -2.16
N PHE A 253 4.70 36.70 -2.67
CA PHE A 253 4.62 37.00 -4.09
C PHE A 253 5.86 37.76 -4.56
N LEU A 254 6.49 37.25 -5.62
CA LEU A 254 7.58 37.96 -6.29
C LEU A 254 7.02 39.06 -7.18
N SER A 255 7.63 40.25 -7.12
CA SER A 255 7.37 41.30 -8.11
C SER A 255 7.75 40.82 -9.50
N ILE A 256 7.07 41.30 -10.55
CA ILE A 256 7.36 40.92 -11.94
C ILE A 256 8.81 41.22 -12.33
N GLY A 257 9.45 42.22 -11.71
CA GLY A 257 10.86 42.55 -11.91
C GLY A 257 11.84 41.65 -11.13
N GLU A 258 11.34 40.85 -10.20
CA GLU A 258 12.12 39.87 -9.41
C GLU A 258 12.07 38.47 -10.02
N VAL A 259 11.16 38.23 -10.97
CA VAL A 259 11.12 37.00 -11.78
C VAL A 259 12.21 37.10 -12.84
N LYS A 260 13.35 36.44 -12.60
CA LYS A 260 14.46 36.29 -13.55
C LYS A 260 14.19 35.21 -14.59
#